data_AF-A0A1L9SJ04-F1
#
_entry.id   AF-A0A1L9SJ04-F1
#
_cell.length_a   1.000
_cell.length_b   1.000
_cell.length_c   1.000
_cell.angle_alpha   90.00
_cell.angle_beta   90.00
_cell.angle_gamma   90.00
#
_symmetry.space_group_name_H-M   'P 1'
#
loop_
_entity.id
_entity.type
_entity.pdbx_description
1 polymer ?
#
loop_
_entity_poly.entity_id
_entity_poly.type
_entity_poly.pdbx_seq_one_letter_code
_entity_poly.pdbx_strand_id
1 'polypeptide(L)'
;MALFGSSNAPASSEDVKAAIVKQLQQEAALANARILIAKVNEHCFERCIPAPGSSLSSGEQTCLSSCMEKYISLWNVASKTYVGRATSESKKVGQDIHAMAALGTGNSE
;
A
#
# COMPACT_ATOMS: atom_id res chain seq x y z
N MET A 1 -22.65 25.88 35.81
CA MET A 1 -22.25 24.62 36.45
C MET A 1 -23.37 23.61 36.26
N ALA A 2 -23.10 22.55 35.49
CA ALA A 2 -23.85 21.28 35.37
C ALA A 2 -23.87 20.85 33.91
N LEU A 3 -22.91 20.03 33.48
CA LEU A 3 -23.04 19.11 32.35
C LEU A 3 -22.00 17.97 32.50
N PHE A 4 -22.06 17.25 33.63
CA PHE A 4 -21.39 15.96 33.78
C PHE A 4 -22.39 14.87 33.37
N GLY A 5 -22.19 14.32 32.17
CA GLY A 5 -22.98 13.24 31.62
C GLY A 5 -22.16 12.46 30.60
N SER A 6 -20.98 11.98 31.02
CA SER A 6 -20.11 11.15 30.19
C SER A 6 -20.29 9.70 30.62
N SER A 7 -21.22 9.02 29.95
CA SER A 7 -21.31 7.56 29.96
C SER A 7 -20.15 7.01 29.13
N ASN A 8 -19.01 6.80 29.79
CA ASN A 8 -17.92 5.98 29.27
C ASN A 8 -18.39 4.51 29.27
N ALA A 9 -19.00 4.06 28.18
CA ALA A 9 -19.02 2.63 27.88
C ALA A 9 -17.57 2.22 27.58
N PRO A 10 -17.05 1.10 28.12
CA PRO A 10 -15.75 0.60 27.71
C PRO A 10 -15.82 0.30 26.22
N ALA A 11 -14.94 0.93 25.42
CA ALA A 11 -14.80 0.60 24.01
C ALA A 11 -14.63 -0.93 23.91
N SER A 12 -15.47 -1.58 23.11
CA SER A 12 -15.39 -3.03 22.97
C SER A 12 -14.01 -3.39 22.40
N SER A 13 -13.50 -4.58 22.70
CA SER A 13 -12.24 -5.05 22.12
C SER A 13 -12.25 -5.02 20.58
N GLU A 14 -13.43 -5.12 19.97
CA GLU A 14 -13.62 -5.00 18.53
C GLU A 14 -13.43 -3.56 18.03
N ASP A 15 -13.94 -2.56 18.76
CA ASP A 15 -13.74 -1.15 18.42
C ASP A 15 -12.26 -0.75 18.50
N VAL A 16 -11.55 -1.24 19.53
CA VAL A 16 -10.11 -1.01 19.69
C VAL A 16 -9.32 -1.65 18.54
N LYS A 17 -9.66 -2.90 18.17
CA LYS A 17 -9.04 -3.59 17.03
C LYS A 17 -9.28 -2.82 15.72
N ALA A 18 -10.50 -2.36 15.47
CA ALA A 18 -10.84 -1.61 14.27
C ALA A 18 -10.06 -0.28 14.19
N ALA A 19 -9.93 0.43 15.32
CA ALA A 19 -9.15 1.65 15.40
C ALA A 19 -7.66 1.41 15.08
N ILE A 20 -7.06 0.37 15.66
CA ILE A 20 -5.67 -0.01 15.40
C ILE A 20 -5.46 -0.37 13.93
N VAL A 21 -6.33 -1.23 13.36
CA VAL A 21 -6.23 -1.64 11.95
C VAL A 21 -6.29 -0.42 11.02
N LYS A 22 -7.19 0.52 11.29
CA LYS A 22 -7.32 1.76 10.51
C LYS A 22 -6.05 2.60 10.58
N GLN A 23 -5.46 2.77 11.76
CA GLN A 23 -4.19 3.48 11.92
C GLN A 23 -3.07 2.80 11.13
N LEU A 24 -2.96 1.47 11.26
CA LEU A 24 -1.95 0.67 10.59
C LEU A 24 -2.05 0.79 9.06
N GLN A 25 -3.27 0.81 8.52
CA GLN A 25 -3.51 1.03 7.09
C GLN A 25 -3.06 2.42 6.63
N GLN A 26 -3.30 3.47 7.42
CA GLN A 26 -2.86 4.83 7.09
C GLN A 26 -1.32 4.93 7.10
N GLU A 27 -0.67 4.34 8.09
CA GLU A 27 0.79 4.30 8.17
C GLU A 27 1.40 3.53 6.99
N ALA A 28 0.83 2.39 6.64
CA ALA A 28 1.25 1.61 5.48
C ALA A 28 1.08 2.39 4.17
N ALA A 29 -0.03 3.09 3.99
CA ALA A 29 -0.26 3.94 2.81
C ALA A 29 0.79 5.05 2.70
N LEU A 30 1.12 5.71 3.81
CA LEU A 30 2.15 6.75 3.86
C LEU A 30 3.54 6.19 3.54
N ALA A 31 3.89 5.03 4.09
CA ALA A 31 5.15 4.35 3.81
C ALA A 31 5.29 3.99 2.32
N ASN A 32 4.23 3.44 1.72
CA ASN A 32 4.19 3.10 0.30
C ASN A 32 4.35 4.35 -0.59
N ALA A 33 3.69 5.46 -0.25
CA ALA A 33 3.84 6.72 -0.98
C ALA A 33 5.28 7.26 -0.92
N ARG A 34 5.94 7.16 0.24
CA ARG A 34 7.36 7.56 0.37
C ARG A 34 8.28 6.74 -0.52
N ILE A 35 8.06 5.41 -0.59
CA ILE A 35 8.84 4.52 -1.46
C ILE A 35 8.63 4.89 -2.93
N LEU A 36 7.38 5.17 -3.33
CA LEU A 36 7.08 5.60 -4.69
C LEU A 36 7.84 6.89 -5.04
N ILE A 37 7.79 7.91 -4.18
CA ILE A 37 8.50 9.18 -4.41
C ILE A 37 10.01 8.96 -4.51
N ALA A 38 10.58 8.15 -3.62
CA ALA A 38 12.01 7.82 -3.66
C ALA A 38 12.41 7.17 -5.00
N LYS A 39 11.58 6.25 -5.51
CA LYS A 39 11.83 5.58 -6.79
C LYS A 39 11.62 6.49 -7.99
N VAL A 40 10.61 7.36 -7.96
CA VAL A 40 10.42 8.40 -8.97
C VAL A 40 11.66 9.29 -9.04
N ASN A 41 12.18 9.73 -7.90
CA ASN A 41 13.38 10.58 -7.84
C ASN A 41 14.59 9.86 -8.43
N GLU A 42 14.86 8.62 -8.02
CA GLU A 42 15.97 7.80 -8.52
C GLU A 42 15.90 7.65 -10.05
N HIS A 43 14.78 7.12 -10.56
CA HIS A 43 14.65 6.80 -11.97
C HIS A 43 14.55 8.04 -12.86
N CYS A 44 13.81 9.06 -12.44
CA CYS A 44 13.66 10.27 -13.26
C CYS A 44 14.92 11.13 -13.26
N PHE A 45 15.66 11.18 -12.15
CA PHE A 45 16.95 11.86 -12.13
C PHE A 45 17.96 11.19 -13.07
N GLU A 46 18.13 9.86 -12.96
CA GLU A 46 19.02 9.09 -13.81
C GLU A 46 18.71 9.28 -15.31
N ARG A 47 17.42 9.35 -15.66
CA ARG A 47 17.00 9.46 -17.06
C ARG A 47 16.98 10.86 -17.63
N CYS A 48 16.70 11.87 -16.81
CA CYS A 48 16.49 13.23 -17.28
C CYS A 48 17.66 14.17 -17.02
N ILE A 49 18.58 13.87 -16.10
CA ILE A 49 19.68 14.76 -15.69
C ILE A 49 21.03 14.16 -16.11
N PRO A 50 21.45 14.31 -17.39
CA PRO A 50 22.70 13.74 -17.88
C PRO A 50 23.96 14.49 -17.40
N ALA A 51 23.82 15.76 -17.05
CA ALA A 51 24.92 16.62 -16.59
C ALA A 51 24.44 17.48 -15.42
N PRO A 52 24.56 17.00 -14.17
CA PRO A 52 24.05 17.74 -13.02
C PRO A 52 24.77 19.07 -12.83
N GLY A 53 24.00 20.14 -12.63
CA GLY A 53 24.49 21.50 -12.39
C GLY A 53 23.74 22.18 -11.25
N SER A 54 24.03 23.47 -11.03
CA SER A 54 23.36 24.28 -10.00
C SER A 54 21.90 24.62 -10.31
N SER A 55 21.45 24.37 -11.54
CA SER A 55 20.10 24.66 -12.01
C SER A 55 19.68 23.66 -13.08
N LEU A 56 18.38 23.39 -13.18
CA LEU A 56 17.80 22.58 -14.24
C LEU A 56 17.56 23.45 -15.49
N SER A 57 18.02 22.96 -16.64
CA SER A 57 17.62 23.50 -17.94
C SER A 57 16.12 23.30 -18.19
N SER A 58 15.55 24.05 -19.13
CA SER A 58 14.13 23.88 -19.52
C SER A 58 13.83 22.46 -20.01
N GLY A 59 14.76 21.86 -20.77
CA GLY A 59 14.62 20.49 -21.25
C GLY A 59 14.60 19.44 -20.12
N GLU A 60 15.46 19.61 -19.12
CA GLU A 60 15.48 18.73 -17.93
C GLU A 60 14.19 18.86 -17.12
N GLN A 61 13.67 20.08 -16.95
CA GLN A 61 12.39 20.31 -16.26
C GLN A 61 11.23 19.64 -17.00
N THR A 62 11.14 19.81 -18.32
CA THR A 62 10.12 19.14 -19.15
C THR A 62 10.25 17.62 -19.10
N CYS A 63 11.47 17.09 -19.16
CA CYS A 63 11.73 15.65 -19.05
C CYS A 63 11.27 15.11 -17.69
N LEU A 64 11.64 15.78 -16.59
CA LEU A 64 11.23 15.37 -15.24
C LEU A 64 9.71 15.32 -15.10
N SER A 65 8.99 16.37 -15.52
CA SER A 65 7.53 16.40 -15.47
C SER A 65 6.92 15.22 -16.22
N SER A 66 7.38 14.96 -17.45
CA SER A 66 6.89 13.83 -18.26
C SER A 66 7.28 12.48 -17.65
N CYS A 67 8.48 12.36 -17.09
CA CYS A 67 8.94 11.14 -16.45
C CYS A 67 8.09 10.79 -15.23
N MET A 68 7.83 11.76 -14.35
CA MET A 68 7.03 11.57 -13.14
C MET A 68 5.60 11.10 -13.50
N GLU A 69 4.94 11.75 -14.46
CA GLU A 69 3.61 11.37 -14.94
C GLU A 69 3.59 9.93 -15.48
N LYS A 70 4.55 9.59 -16.34
CA LYS A 70 4.67 8.25 -16.93
C LYS A 70 4.97 7.20 -15.86
N TYR A 71 5.85 7.48 -14.91
CA TYR A 71 6.22 6.55 -13.86
C TYR A 71 5.05 6.25 -12.93
N ILE A 72 4.31 7.29 -12.51
CA ILE A 72 3.12 7.11 -11.65
C ILE A 72 2.03 6.34 -12.41
N SER A 73 1.82 6.64 -13.69
CA SER A 73 0.87 5.89 -14.54
C SER A 73 1.26 4.40 -14.62
N LEU A 74 2.54 4.11 -14.89
CA LEU A 74 3.08 2.75 -14.88
C LEU A 74 2.86 2.06 -13.53
N TRP A 75 3.21 2.72 -12.43
CA TRP A 75 3.06 2.18 -11.09
C TRP A 75 1.60 1.84 -10.76
N ASN A 76 0.65 2.70 -11.12
CA ASN A 76 -0.77 2.45 -10.90
C ASN A 76 -1.27 1.18 -11.60
N VAL A 77 -0.90 1.01 -12.88
CA VAL A 77 -1.29 -0.18 -13.67
C VAL A 77 -0.63 -1.44 -13.11
N ALA A 78 0.68 -1.38 -12.83
CA ALA A 78 1.43 -2.50 -12.27
C ALA A 78 0.90 -2.90 -10.88
N SER A 79 0.70 -1.93 -9.99
CA SER A 79 0.17 -2.13 -8.63
C SER A 79 -1.20 -2.79 -8.65
N LYS A 80 -2.15 -2.26 -9.44
CA LYS A 80 -3.50 -2.83 -9.58
C LYS A 80 -3.45 -4.27 -10.09
N THR A 81 -2.64 -4.53 -11.10
CA THR A 81 -2.50 -5.86 -11.70
C THR A 81 -1.88 -6.85 -10.72
N TYR A 82 -0.83 -6.43 -10.02
CA TYR A 82 -0.12 -7.24 -9.03
C TYR A 82 -1.01 -7.59 -7.84
N VAL A 83 -1.67 -6.59 -7.22
CA VAL A 83 -2.58 -6.81 -6.09
C VAL A 83 -3.74 -7.71 -6.48
N GLY A 84 -4.29 -7.53 -7.69
CA GLY A 84 -5.35 -8.40 -8.23
C GLY A 84 -4.91 -9.86 -8.31
N ARG A 85 -3.71 -10.13 -8.84
CA ARG A 85 -3.14 -11.49 -8.88
C ARG A 85 -2.82 -12.02 -7.49
N ALA A 86 -2.12 -11.26 -6.66
CA ALA A 86 -1.75 -11.66 -5.30
C ALA A 86 -2.97 -12.05 -4.46
N THR A 87 -4.08 -11.32 -4.58
CA THR A 87 -5.34 -11.63 -3.89
C THR A 87 -5.95 -12.94 -4.42
N SER A 88 -5.92 -13.16 -5.74
CA SER A 88 -6.43 -14.41 -6.35
C SER A 88 -5.64 -15.62 -5.89
N GLU A 89 -4.31 -15.54 -5.91
CA GLU A 89 -3.42 -16.61 -5.46
C GLU A 89 -3.57 -16.85 -3.95
N SER A 90 -3.67 -15.80 -3.13
CA SER A 90 -3.86 -15.93 -1.68
C SER A 90 -5.17 -16.64 -1.32
N LYS A 91 -6.25 -16.38 -2.06
CA LYS A 91 -7.53 -17.06 -1.88
C LYS A 91 -7.41 -18.54 -2.24
N LYS A 92 -6.75 -18.86 -3.36
CA LYS A 92 -6.52 -20.23 -3.80
C LYS A 92 -5.71 -21.02 -2.77
N VAL A 93 -4.60 -20.44 -2.27
CA VAL A 93 -3.79 -21.05 -1.21
C VAL A 93 -4.61 -21.26 0.08
N GLY A 94 -5.42 -20.28 0.50
CA GLY A 94 -6.30 -20.44 1.67
C GLY A 94 -7.36 -21.53 1.49
N GLN A 95 -7.90 -21.65 0.28
CA GLN A 95 -8.89 -22.66 -0.08
C GLN A 95 -8.28 -24.06 -0.17
N ASP A 96 -7.07 -24.16 -0.70
CA ASP A 96 -6.27 -25.40 -0.74
C ASP A 96 -5.89 -25.83 0.69
N ILE A 97 -5.47 -24.90 1.57
CA ILE A 97 -5.22 -25.20 2.98
C ILE A 97 -6.49 -25.67 3.70
N HIS A 98 -7.65 -25.04 3.45
CA HIS A 98 -8.91 -25.47 4.04
C HIS A 98 -9.35 -26.85 3.52
N ALA A 99 -9.16 -27.12 2.22
CA ALA A 99 -9.43 -28.42 1.63
C ALA A 99 -8.49 -29.51 2.20
N MET A 100 -7.20 -29.21 2.38
CA MET A 100 -6.25 -30.13 3.01
C MET A 100 -6.55 -30.36 4.50
N ALA A 101 -6.99 -29.33 5.22
CA ALA A 101 -7.45 -29.47 6.61
C ALA A 101 -8.72 -30.34 6.72
N ALA A 102 -9.66 -30.21 5.79
CA ALA A 102 -10.87 -31.03 5.73
C ALA A 102 -10.59 -32.49 5.36
N LEU A 103 -9.53 -32.76 4.58
CA LEU A 103 -9.07 -34.12 4.26
C LEU A 103 -8.29 -34.77 5.42
N GLY A 104 -7.84 -34.00 6.41
CA GLY A 104 -7.14 -34.48 7.60
C GLY A 104 -8.03 -34.94 8.75
N THR A 105 -9.35 -34.71 8.70
CA THR A 105 -10.31 -35.10 9.76
C THR A 105 -11.10 -36.37 9.46
N GLY A 106 -10.59 -37.25 8.58
CA GLY A 106 -11.24 -38.52 8.25
C GLY A 106 -10.75 -39.70 9.11
N ASN A 107 -11.66 -40.22 9.94
CA ASN A 107 -11.69 -41.53 10.62
C ASN A 107 -10.85 -41.76 11.89
N SER A 108 -11.53 -41.66 13.05
CA SER A 108 -11.42 -42.66 14.13
C SER A 108 -12.78 -42.77 14.85
N GLU A 109 -13.73 -43.50 14.25
CA GLU A 109 -14.72 -44.37 14.93
C GLU A 109 -15.54 -45.15 13.90
#